data_AF-A0A957C9E5-F1
#
_entry.id   AF-A0A957C9E5-F1
#
_cell.length_a   1.000
_cell.length_b   1.000
_cell.length_c   1.000
_cell.angle_alpha   90.00
_cell.angle_beta   90.00
_cell.angle_gamma   90.00
#
_symmetry.space_group_name_H-M   'P 1'
#
loop_
_entity.id
_entity.type
_entity.pdbx_description
1 polymer ?
#
loop_
_entity_poly.entity_id
_entity_poly.type
_entity_poly.pdbx_seq_one_letter_code
_entity_poly.pdbx_strand_id
1 'polypeptide(L)'
;MADKNEELQAKLRRLGVVRGARQLKSPRPLKPAPPVDEERVRPFPTSPPPIAPDNDDIQPLEKLLPGGQLVATPDGECFVLDHVYRLDYQHGDDRLADLLNFSPAATVPFVQDDRLAAHDFRDFLFLDTETTGLAGAGTLAFMVGVGFFEPSLHGERFVVRQYFL
;
A
#
# COMPACT_ATOMS: atom_id res chain seq x y z
N MET A 1 9.76 -27.26 -3.64
CA MET A 1 9.37 -26.06 -2.86
C MET A 1 10.48 -24.99 -2.79
N ALA A 2 11.77 -25.36 -2.82
CA ALA A 2 12.88 -24.38 -2.82
C ALA A 2 12.96 -23.51 -4.10
N ASP A 3 12.75 -24.13 -5.27
CA ASP A 3 12.89 -23.49 -6.59
C ASP A 3 11.97 -22.27 -6.81
N LYS A 4 10.72 -22.37 -6.32
CA LYS A 4 9.72 -21.30 -6.45
C LYS A 4 10.04 -20.07 -5.60
N ASN A 5 10.76 -20.25 -4.48
CA ASN A 5 11.16 -19.15 -3.59
C ASN A 5 12.37 -18.39 -4.18
N GLU A 6 13.31 -19.10 -4.81
CA GLU A 6 14.45 -18.47 -5.49
C GLU A 6 14.01 -17.66 -6.72
N GLU A 7 13.07 -18.19 -7.50
CA GLU A 7 12.50 -17.47 -8.65
C GLU A 7 11.77 -16.18 -8.20
N LEU A 8 11.06 -16.25 -7.08
CA LEU A 8 10.35 -15.13 -6.49
C LEU A 8 11.31 -14.04 -5.98
N GLN A 9 12.36 -14.45 -5.27
CA GLN A 9 13.42 -13.54 -4.81
C GLN A 9 14.16 -12.89 -5.99
N ALA A 10 14.39 -13.62 -7.08
CA ALA A 10 14.96 -13.07 -8.29
C ALA A 10 14.03 -12.03 -8.94
N LYS A 11 12.72 -12.27 -8.98
CA LYS A 11 11.72 -11.31 -9.48
C LYS A 11 11.68 -10.04 -8.63
N LEU A 12 11.66 -10.16 -7.30
CA LEU A 12 11.73 -9.02 -6.38
C LEU A 12 13.01 -8.20 -6.59
N ARG A 13 14.17 -8.84 -6.71
CA ARG A 13 15.44 -8.14 -6.98
C ARG A 13 15.44 -7.40 -8.32
N ARG A 14 14.78 -7.94 -9.36
CA ARG A 14 14.63 -7.25 -10.65
C ARG A 14 13.76 -6.01 -10.55
N LEU A 15 12.78 -6.01 -9.65
CA LEU A 15 11.96 -4.85 -9.32
C LEU A 15 12.65 -3.85 -8.36
N GLY A 16 13.94 -4.05 -8.07
CA GLY A 16 14.69 -3.15 -7.17
C GLY A 16 14.44 -3.39 -5.68
N VAL A 17 13.64 -4.41 -5.33
CA VAL A 17 13.35 -4.75 -3.93
C VAL A 17 14.57 -5.44 -3.31
N VAL A 18 15.14 -4.79 -2.29
CA VAL A 18 16.22 -5.31 -1.45
C VAL A 18 15.77 -5.30 0.00
N ARG A 19 16.18 -6.30 0.78
CA ARG A 19 15.89 -6.31 2.23
C ARG A 19 16.66 -5.18 2.92
N GLY A 20 15.90 -4.25 3.51
CA GLY A 20 16.39 -3.13 4.32
C GLY A 20 16.99 -1.98 3.51
N ALA A 21 17.10 -0.81 4.14
CA ALA A 21 17.53 0.44 3.50
C ALA A 21 19.07 0.55 3.29
N ARG A 22 19.86 -0.38 3.85
CA ARG A 22 21.32 -0.28 3.89
C ARG A 22 22.03 -0.50 2.55
N GLN A 23 21.31 -0.87 1.49
CA GLN A 23 21.88 -1.24 0.19
C GLN A 23 21.22 -0.55 -1.01
N LEU A 24 20.46 0.53 -0.81
CA LEU A 24 19.92 1.32 -1.91
C LEU A 24 21.10 1.86 -2.76
N LYS A 25 21.22 1.34 -3.98
CA LYS A 25 22.23 1.79 -4.94
C LYS A 25 21.74 3.08 -5.60
N SER A 26 22.66 4.03 -5.77
CA SER A 26 22.42 5.23 -6.57
C SER A 26 21.95 4.84 -7.99
N PRO A 27 21.04 5.61 -8.61
CA PRO A 27 20.46 5.24 -9.90
C PRO A 27 21.55 5.04 -10.95
N ARG A 28 21.45 3.94 -11.71
CA ARG A 28 22.40 3.64 -12.78
C ARG A 28 21.79 4.04 -14.12
N PRO A 29 22.52 4.75 -14.98
CA PRO A 29 22.03 5.05 -16.33
C PRO A 29 21.83 3.76 -17.13
N LEU A 30 20.63 3.60 -17.69
CA LEU A 30 20.24 2.43 -18.48
C LEU A 30 20.99 2.43 -19.82
N LYS A 31 21.35 1.22 -20.30
CA LYS A 31 21.89 1.05 -21.65
C LYS A 31 20.75 0.97 -22.67
N PRO A 32 20.96 1.41 -23.93
CA PRO A 32 19.95 1.29 -24.98
C PRO A 32 19.63 -0.18 -25.25
N ALA A 33 18.35 -0.46 -25.53
CA ALA A 33 17.90 -1.81 -25.89
C ALA A 33 18.48 -2.24 -27.26
N PRO A 34 18.78 -3.53 -27.44
CA PRO A 34 19.18 -4.07 -28.75
C PRO A 34 18.01 -4.04 -29.75
N PRO A 35 18.29 -3.98 -31.07
CA PRO A 35 17.25 -3.93 -32.09
C PRO A 35 16.45 -5.23 -32.11
N VAL A 36 15.12 -5.11 -32.07
CA VAL A 36 14.17 -6.23 -32.13
C VAL A 36 13.60 -6.31 -33.54
N ASP A 37 13.59 -7.52 -34.11
CA ASP A 37 13.02 -7.82 -35.42
C ASP A 37 11.48 -7.81 -35.34
N GLU A 38 10.87 -6.71 -35.79
CA GLU A 38 9.47 -6.37 -35.50
C GLU A 38 8.44 -7.27 -36.19
N GLU A 39 8.81 -7.98 -37.26
CA GLU A 39 7.89 -8.89 -37.98
C GLU A 39 7.62 -10.19 -37.21
N ARG A 40 8.53 -10.62 -36.34
CA ARG A 40 8.42 -11.91 -35.65
C ARG A 40 7.54 -11.87 -34.40
N VAL A 41 7.01 -10.70 -34.00
CA VAL A 41 6.38 -10.48 -32.69
C VAL A 41 4.92 -10.01 -32.77
N ARG A 42 4.30 -9.88 -33.97
CA ARG A 42 2.98 -9.24 -34.10
C ARG A 42 1.83 -10.21 -34.50
N PRO A 43 1.06 -10.79 -33.55
CA PRO A 43 -0.19 -11.49 -33.85
C PRO A 43 -1.45 -10.60 -33.77
N PHE A 44 -1.34 -9.30 -33.41
CA PHE A 44 -2.51 -8.44 -33.18
C PHE A 44 -2.44 -7.09 -33.91
N PRO A 45 -3.59 -6.51 -34.32
CA PRO A 45 -3.65 -5.26 -35.06
C PRO A 45 -3.18 -4.06 -34.21
N THR A 46 -2.69 -3.04 -34.94
CA THR A 46 -1.94 -1.88 -34.46
C THR A 46 -2.56 -1.16 -33.27
N SER A 47 -1.77 -1.01 -32.19
CA SER A 47 -2.04 -0.12 -31.06
C SER A 47 -2.41 1.30 -31.51
N PRO A 48 -3.19 2.06 -30.71
CA PRO A 48 -3.38 3.49 -30.91
C PRO A 48 -2.02 4.21 -31.01
N PRO A 49 -1.95 5.39 -31.66
CA PRO A 49 -0.70 6.11 -31.84
C PRO A 49 0.02 6.27 -30.49
N PRO A 50 1.37 6.24 -30.47
CA PRO A 50 2.11 6.39 -29.23
C PRO A 50 1.64 7.69 -28.58
N ILE A 51 1.03 7.55 -27.40
CA ILE A 51 0.95 8.66 -26.45
C ILE A 51 2.40 9.17 -26.35
N ALA A 52 2.57 10.49 -26.48
CA ALA A 52 3.86 11.18 -26.39
C ALA A 52 4.72 10.54 -25.30
N PRO A 53 6.07 10.49 -25.44
CA PRO A 53 6.94 9.75 -24.51
C PRO A 53 6.44 10.03 -23.10
N ASP A 54 5.95 8.97 -22.42
CA ASP A 54 5.47 9.08 -21.06
C ASP A 54 6.59 9.81 -20.33
N ASN A 55 6.33 11.07 -20.00
CA ASN A 55 7.20 11.79 -19.12
C ASN A 55 6.88 11.15 -17.77
N ASP A 56 7.47 9.96 -17.55
CA ASP A 56 7.67 9.34 -16.25
C ASP A 56 8.60 10.26 -15.48
N ASP A 57 8.13 11.48 -15.21
CA ASP A 57 8.72 12.42 -14.30
C ASP A 57 8.44 11.83 -12.92
N ILE A 58 9.15 10.75 -12.60
CA ILE A 58 9.04 10.01 -11.33
C ILE A 58 9.33 11.03 -10.25
N GLN A 59 8.26 11.53 -9.64
CA GLN A 59 8.36 12.50 -8.57
C GLN A 59 8.66 11.78 -7.26
N PRO A 60 9.46 12.40 -6.38
CA PRO A 60 9.64 11.90 -5.03
C PRO A 60 8.29 11.85 -4.30
N LEU A 61 8.12 10.86 -3.42
CA LEU A 61 6.84 10.60 -2.75
C LEU A 61 6.40 11.79 -1.90
N GLU A 62 7.33 12.54 -1.34
CA GLU A 62 7.12 13.79 -0.60
C GLU A 62 6.37 14.84 -1.42
N LYS A 63 6.57 14.85 -2.75
CA LYS A 63 5.90 15.78 -3.67
C LYS A 63 4.54 15.27 -4.09
N LEU A 64 4.39 13.96 -4.28
CA LEU A 64 3.13 13.33 -4.67
C LEU A 64 2.14 13.26 -3.50
N LEU A 65 2.66 13.02 -2.30
CA LEU A 65 1.92 12.83 -1.06
C LEU A 65 2.41 13.85 -0.01
N PRO A 66 2.03 15.13 -0.17
CA PRO A 66 2.46 16.18 0.74
C PRO A 66 1.97 15.90 2.17
N GLY A 67 2.84 16.15 3.15
CA GLY A 67 2.56 15.93 4.57
C GLY A 67 2.96 14.56 5.11
N GLY A 68 3.40 13.65 4.25
CA GLY A 68 4.05 12.42 4.69
C GLY A 68 5.51 12.64 5.08
N GLN A 69 6.09 11.66 5.74
CA GLN A 69 7.43 11.72 6.30
C GLN A 69 8.14 10.37 6.21
N LEU A 70 9.46 10.39 6.04
CA LEU A 70 10.28 9.19 6.11
C LEU A 70 10.52 8.82 7.58
N VAL A 71 10.15 7.61 7.97
CA VAL A 71 10.27 7.09 9.33
C VAL A 71 11.25 5.92 9.34
N ALA A 72 12.29 6.03 10.17
CA ALA A 72 13.23 4.94 10.39
C ALA A 72 12.62 3.86 11.30
N THR A 73 12.66 2.61 10.85
CA THR A 73 12.26 1.43 11.63
C THR A 73 13.45 0.47 11.78
N PRO A 74 13.37 -0.52 12.69
CA PRO A 74 14.41 -1.55 12.79
C PRO A 74 14.70 -2.29 11.46
N ASP A 75 13.72 -2.37 10.57
CA ASP A 75 13.79 -3.13 9.31
C ASP A 75 14.12 -2.25 8.08
N GLY A 76 14.19 -0.93 8.24
CA GLY A 76 14.44 0.02 7.16
C GLY A 76 13.59 1.29 7.30
N GLU A 77 13.79 2.22 6.38
CA GLU A 77 12.96 3.41 6.29
C GLU A 77 11.68 3.09 5.51
N CYS A 78 10.57 3.70 5.92
CA CYS A 78 9.33 3.69 5.16
C CYS A 78 8.73 5.11 5.16
N PHE A 79 7.99 5.45 4.11
CA PHE A 79 7.29 6.72 4.06
C PHE A 79 5.91 6.57 4.69
N VAL A 80 5.55 7.49 5.58
CA VAL A 80 4.32 7.42 6.38
C VAL A 80 3.49 8.67 6.16
N LEU A 81 2.21 8.49 5.85
CA LEU A 81 1.24 9.57 5.69
C LEU A 81 0.02 9.32 6.59
N ASP A 82 -0.35 10.33 7.38
CA ASP A 82 -1.54 10.30 8.22
C ASP A 82 -2.63 11.20 7.64
N HIS A 83 -3.81 10.63 7.41
CA HIS A 83 -5.05 11.36 7.20
C HIS A 83 -5.88 11.31 8.48
N VAL A 84 -6.13 12.48 9.06
CA VAL A 84 -6.85 12.61 10.34
C VAL A 84 -8.24 13.15 10.09
N TYR A 85 -9.24 12.38 10.51
CA TYR A 85 -10.65 12.72 10.37
C TYR A 85 -11.29 12.95 11.73
N ARG A 86 -12.15 13.97 11.79
CA ARG A 86 -13.08 14.13 12.91
C ARG A 86 -14.18 13.06 12.80
N LEU A 87 -14.80 12.69 13.92
CA LEU A 87 -15.85 11.68 13.90
C LEU A 87 -17.14 12.13 13.21
N ASP A 88 -17.35 13.45 13.06
CA ASP A 88 -18.43 14.03 12.28
C ASP A 88 -18.13 14.08 10.76
N TYR A 89 -16.97 13.55 10.33
CA TYR A 89 -16.65 13.42 8.90
C TYR A 89 -17.67 12.53 8.21
N GLN A 90 -18.26 13.06 7.14
CA GLN A 90 -19.25 12.41 6.30
C GLN A 90 -18.56 11.70 5.13
N HIS A 91 -18.81 10.40 4.98
CA HIS A 91 -18.34 9.60 3.86
C HIS A 91 -19.53 8.91 3.18
N GLY A 92 -19.94 9.43 2.02
CA GLY A 92 -21.22 9.03 1.43
C GLY A 92 -22.37 9.39 2.37
N ASP A 93 -23.23 8.42 2.66
CA ASP A 93 -24.40 8.62 3.52
C ASP A 93 -24.12 8.42 5.02
N ASP A 94 -22.96 7.87 5.37
CA ASP A 94 -22.57 7.58 6.76
C ASP A 94 -21.53 8.56 7.31
N ARG A 95 -21.56 8.78 8.63
CA ARG A 95 -20.48 9.44 9.37
C ARG A 95 -19.56 8.40 10.00
N LEU A 96 -18.30 8.77 10.21
CA LEU A 96 -17.36 7.88 10.93
C LEU A 96 -17.86 7.53 12.34
N ALA A 97 -18.52 8.46 13.02
CA ALA A 97 -19.14 8.21 14.33
C ALA A 97 -20.22 7.11 14.30
N ASP A 98 -20.86 6.86 13.16
CA ASP A 98 -22.00 5.95 13.09
C ASP A 98 -21.60 4.50 13.36
N LEU A 99 -20.36 4.12 13.02
CA LEU A 99 -19.78 2.82 13.35
C LEU A 99 -19.80 2.55 14.86
N LEU A 100 -19.62 3.59 15.68
CA LEU A 100 -19.53 3.49 17.13
C LEU A 100 -20.90 3.28 17.81
N ASN A 101 -22.00 3.35 17.04
CA ASN A 101 -23.32 2.95 17.50
C ASN A 101 -23.55 1.44 17.41
N PHE A 102 -22.63 0.70 16.79
CA PHE A 102 -22.68 -0.75 16.69
C PHE A 102 -21.72 -1.40 17.66
N SER A 103 -22.08 -2.59 18.15
CA SER A 103 -21.18 -3.44 18.92
C SER A 103 -20.53 -4.48 18.00
N PRO A 104 -19.22 -4.73 18.11
CA PRO A 104 -18.56 -5.86 17.45
C PRO A 104 -19.17 -7.22 17.82
N ALA A 105 -19.94 -7.33 18.91
CA ALA A 105 -20.72 -8.53 19.23
C ALA A 105 -21.64 -8.97 18.06
N ALA A 106 -22.13 -8.02 17.25
CA ALA A 106 -22.97 -8.32 16.09
C ALA A 106 -22.24 -9.12 15.00
N THR A 107 -20.90 -9.12 14.98
CA THR A 107 -20.11 -9.86 13.97
C THR A 107 -19.76 -11.28 14.40
N VAL A 108 -19.94 -11.63 15.69
CA VAL A 108 -19.60 -12.95 16.25
C VAL A 108 -20.18 -14.12 15.46
N PRO A 109 -21.45 -14.12 15.01
CA PRO A 109 -22.00 -15.23 14.23
C PRO A 109 -21.28 -15.50 12.90
N PHE A 110 -20.59 -14.49 12.34
CA PHE A 110 -19.92 -14.57 11.05
C PHE A 110 -18.44 -14.89 11.18
N VAL A 111 -17.78 -14.36 12.22
CA VAL A 111 -16.33 -14.50 12.45
C VAL A 111 -16.01 -15.67 13.40
N GLN A 112 -17.00 -16.13 14.18
CA GLN A 112 -16.87 -17.20 15.19
C GLN A 112 -15.76 -16.93 16.21
N ASP A 113 -15.62 -15.67 16.63
CA ASP A 113 -14.69 -15.25 17.67
C ASP A 113 -15.43 -14.48 18.76
N ASP A 114 -15.73 -15.17 19.87
CA ASP A 114 -16.48 -14.62 20.99
C ASP A 114 -15.77 -13.45 21.68
N ARG A 115 -14.44 -13.30 21.49
CA ARG A 115 -13.68 -12.18 22.07
C ARG A 115 -14.18 -10.84 21.54
N LEU A 116 -14.73 -10.79 20.33
CA LEU A 116 -15.28 -9.59 19.73
C LEU A 116 -16.42 -9.00 20.56
N ALA A 117 -17.18 -9.82 21.28
CA ALA A 117 -18.28 -9.33 22.13
C ALA A 117 -17.80 -8.48 23.33
N ALA A 118 -16.52 -8.58 23.69
CA ALA A 118 -15.94 -7.84 24.81
C ALA A 118 -15.22 -6.55 24.41
N HIS A 119 -15.22 -6.17 23.13
CA HIS A 119 -14.45 -5.03 22.60
C HIS A 119 -15.39 -3.98 21.97
N ASP A 120 -14.91 -2.75 21.89
CA ASP A 120 -15.52 -1.65 21.13
C ASP A 120 -14.74 -1.45 19.82
N PHE A 121 -15.36 -0.88 18.77
CA PHE A 121 -14.64 -0.60 17.51
C PHE A 121 -13.43 0.34 17.68
N ARG A 122 -13.37 1.09 18.79
CA ARG A 122 -12.18 1.87 19.19
C ARG A 122 -10.96 1.02 19.48
N ASP A 123 -11.15 -0.24 19.85
CA ASP A 123 -10.06 -1.18 20.14
C ASP A 123 -9.49 -1.83 18.88
N PHE A 124 -10.06 -1.54 17.71
CA PHE A 124 -9.71 -2.21 16.45
C PHE A 124 -8.72 -1.41 15.62
N LEU A 125 -7.87 -2.16 14.91
CA LEU A 125 -7.12 -1.68 13.75
C LEU A 125 -7.81 -2.18 12.49
N PHE A 126 -8.20 -1.25 11.61
CA PHE A 126 -8.74 -1.56 10.29
C PHE A 126 -7.57 -1.63 9.31
N LEU A 127 -7.33 -2.81 8.74
CA LEU A 127 -6.16 -3.07 7.90
C LEU A 127 -6.58 -3.25 6.45
N ASP A 128 -5.87 -2.58 5.56
CA ASP A 128 -5.94 -2.79 4.12
C ASP A 128 -4.53 -2.79 3.53
N THR A 129 -4.26 -3.63 2.54
CA THR A 129 -2.92 -3.75 1.97
C THR A 129 -2.97 -3.81 0.46
N GLU A 130 -2.15 -3.00 -0.20
CA GLU A 130 -1.89 -3.10 -1.63
C GLU A 130 -0.60 -3.87 -1.86
N THR A 131 -0.69 -4.88 -2.71
CA THR A 131 0.39 -5.83 -2.95
C THR A 131 0.83 -5.82 -4.40
N THR A 132 2.11 -6.10 -4.64
CA THR A 132 2.64 -6.35 -5.98
C THR A 132 1.95 -7.59 -6.53
N GLY A 133 1.16 -7.52 -7.59
CA GLY A 133 0.37 -8.64 -8.16
C GLY A 133 1.16 -9.86 -8.67
N LEU A 134 2.43 -10.01 -8.31
CA LEU A 134 3.26 -11.17 -8.59
C LEU A 134 2.84 -12.37 -7.73
N ALA A 135 2.61 -13.50 -8.41
CA ALA A 135 2.36 -14.81 -7.80
C ALA A 135 1.08 -14.91 -6.93
N GLY A 136 -0.02 -14.30 -7.36
CA GLY A 136 -1.34 -14.40 -6.69
C GLY A 136 -1.72 -13.11 -5.98
N ALA A 137 -2.06 -13.17 -4.69
CA ALA A 137 -2.34 -12.01 -3.82
C ALA A 137 -1.09 -11.15 -3.49
N GLY A 138 -0.07 -11.27 -4.35
CA GLY A 138 1.13 -10.50 -4.32
C GLY A 138 2.23 -10.95 -3.38
N THR A 139 3.45 -10.52 -3.69
CA THR A 139 4.67 -10.96 -3.00
C THR A 139 5.15 -9.96 -1.96
N LEU A 140 4.88 -8.68 -2.23
CA LEU A 140 5.30 -7.54 -1.42
C LEU A 140 4.09 -6.62 -1.25
N ALA A 141 3.65 -6.40 -0.02
CA ALA A 141 2.75 -5.30 0.30
C ALA A 141 3.56 -4.00 0.21
N PHE A 142 3.37 -3.22 -0.85
CA PHE A 142 4.13 -1.98 -1.05
C PHE A 142 3.44 -0.78 -0.41
N MET A 143 2.14 -0.88 -0.13
CA MET A 143 1.39 0.06 0.70
C MET A 143 0.55 -0.69 1.73
N VAL A 144 0.59 -0.25 2.99
CA VAL A 144 -0.23 -0.76 4.08
C VAL A 144 -1.02 0.40 4.69
N GLY A 145 -2.34 0.32 4.63
CA GLY A 145 -3.26 1.24 5.28
C GLY A 145 -3.71 0.70 6.63
N VAL A 146 -3.69 1.56 7.66
CA VAL A 146 -4.15 1.25 9.01
C VAL A 146 -5.08 2.37 9.49
N GLY A 147 -6.34 2.03 9.72
CA GLY A 147 -7.33 2.90 10.35
C GLY A 147 -7.45 2.61 11.85
N PHE A 148 -7.51 3.63 12.69
CA PHE A 148 -7.75 3.47 14.13
C PHE A 148 -8.34 4.73 14.77
N PHE A 149 -9.06 4.53 15.87
CA PHE A 149 -9.52 5.62 16.71
C PHE A 149 -8.42 6.04 17.68
N GLU A 150 -8.25 7.35 17.87
CA GLU A 150 -7.25 7.91 18.77
C GLU A 150 -7.86 9.01 19.64
N PRO A 151 -7.58 9.04 20.96
CA PRO A 151 -7.93 10.16 21.82
C PRO A 151 -7.26 11.46 21.38
N SER A 152 -7.95 12.59 21.56
CA SER A 152 -7.42 13.93 21.28
C SER A 152 -7.89 14.95 22.32
N LEU A 153 -7.30 16.14 22.29
CA LEU A 153 -7.68 17.24 23.19
C LEU A 153 -9.14 17.71 23.02
N HIS A 154 -9.76 17.46 21.86
CA HIS A 154 -11.10 17.93 21.51
C HIS A 154 -12.12 16.79 21.37
N GLY A 155 -11.84 15.64 21.99
CA GLY A 155 -12.62 14.41 21.84
C GLY A 155 -11.81 13.34 21.12
N GLU A 156 -12.46 12.54 20.28
CA GLU A 156 -11.83 11.43 19.57
C GLU A 156 -11.69 11.76 18.07
N ARG A 157 -10.71 11.13 17.42
CA ARG A 157 -10.46 11.25 15.97
C ARG A 157 -10.21 9.88 15.37
N PHE A 158 -10.46 9.75 14.08
CA PHE A 158 -10.09 8.58 13.32
C PHE A 158 -8.87 8.89 12.46
N VAL A 159 -7.82 8.10 12.60
CA VAL A 159 -6.57 8.25 11.86
C VAL A 159 -6.47 7.13 10.84
N VAL A 160 -6.28 7.49 9.58
CA VAL A 160 -5.86 6.57 8.52
C VAL A 160 -4.38 6.82 8.27
N ARG A 161 -3.54 5.88 8.71
CA ARG A 161 -2.10 5.89 8.48
C ARG A 161 -1.75 4.97 7.32
N GLN A 162 -1.02 5.50 6.35
CA GLN A 162 -0.53 4.74 5.20
C GLN A 162 0.99 4.64 5.27
N TYR A 163 1.51 3.42 5.17
CA TYR A 163 2.93 3.12 5.09
C TYR A 163 3.26 2.72 3.65
N PHE A 164 4.32 3.30 3.09
CA PHE A 164 4.81 3.04 1.74
C PHE A 164 6.27 2.56 1.80
N LEU A 165 6.58 1.57 0.95
CA LEU A 165 7.93 1.04 0.72
C LEU A 165 8.58 1.66 -0.53
#